data_AF-A0A8T0S521-F1
#
_entry.id   AF-A0A8T0S521-F1
#
_cell.length_a   1.000
_cell.length_b   1.000
_cell.length_c   1.000
_cell.angle_alpha   90.00
_cell.angle_beta   90.00
_cell.angle_gamma   90.00
#
_symmetry.space_group_name_H-M   'P 1'
#
loop_
_entity.id
_entity.type
_entity.pdbx_description
1 polymer ?
#
loop_
_entity_poly.entity_id
_entity_poly.type
_entity_poly.pdbx_seq_one_letter_code
_entity_poly.pdbx_strand_id
1 'polypeptide(L)'
;MAPMKLYGPKLSWNVTRSALVLEEAGAEYEIVPINFATGEHKSPEHLARNPFGQVPALQDGDLYVWESRAICKYAARKHKPELLKEGNLEESAMVDVWMEVEANQYTSVLEVYEARLTKYKYLAGDFLSLADLNHVSATLCLFATPHASVLDGYPHVKAWWSSLMERPSVQKVAALMTPYA
;
A
#
# COMPACT_ATOMS: atom_id res chain seq x y z
N MET A 1 -19.34 0.50 -15.35
CA MET A 1 -19.34 1.73 -14.52
C MET A 1 -18.11 2.54 -14.92
N ALA A 2 -18.07 3.85 -14.65
CA ALA A 2 -16.83 4.61 -14.89
C ALA A 2 -15.72 4.10 -13.96
N PRO A 3 -14.46 4.03 -14.41
CA PRO A 3 -13.34 3.60 -13.58
C PRO A 3 -13.14 4.58 -12.41
N MET A 4 -12.67 4.07 -11.26
CA MET A 4 -12.29 4.92 -10.13
C MET A 4 -11.09 5.80 -10.48
N LYS A 5 -10.96 6.97 -9.84
CA LYS A 5 -9.85 7.90 -10.10
C LYS A 5 -8.96 8.04 -8.89
N LEU A 6 -7.69 7.67 -9.01
CA LEU A 6 -6.68 7.82 -7.98
C LEU A 6 -5.82 9.05 -8.30
N TYR A 7 -5.97 10.12 -7.51
CA TYR A 7 -5.27 11.39 -7.70
C TYR A 7 -3.92 11.40 -7.01
N GLY A 8 -2.85 11.67 -7.78
CA GLY A 8 -1.51 11.88 -7.24
C GLY A 8 -0.38 11.46 -8.20
N PRO A 9 0.88 11.81 -7.86
CA PRO A 9 2.03 11.42 -8.66
C PRO A 9 2.38 9.95 -8.44
N LYS A 10 2.74 9.24 -9.53
CA LYS A 10 3.16 7.82 -9.51
C LYS A 10 4.42 7.55 -8.66
N LEU A 11 5.24 8.58 -8.41
CA LEU A 11 6.42 8.48 -7.55
C LEU A 11 6.11 8.53 -6.04
N SER A 12 4.89 8.90 -5.64
CA SER A 12 4.52 8.92 -4.22
C SER A 12 4.23 7.51 -3.72
N TRP A 13 4.97 7.05 -2.69
CA TRP A 13 4.71 5.74 -2.10
C TRP A 13 3.30 5.61 -1.52
N ASN A 14 2.64 6.71 -1.12
CA ASN A 14 1.26 6.66 -0.62
C ASN A 14 0.26 6.46 -1.75
N VAL A 15 0.53 7.04 -2.93
CA VAL A 15 -0.26 6.80 -4.15
C VAL A 15 -0.05 5.36 -4.59
N THR A 16 1.19 4.88 -4.65
CA THR A 16 1.47 3.50 -5.08
C THR A 16 0.98 2.45 -4.10
N ARG A 17 0.88 2.75 -2.80
CA ARG A 17 0.23 1.86 -1.81
C ARG A 17 -1.24 1.63 -2.17
N SER A 18 -1.93 2.71 -2.49
CA SER A 18 -3.34 2.67 -2.90
C SER A 18 -3.50 1.95 -4.24
N ALA A 19 -2.64 2.26 -5.21
CA ALA A 19 -2.63 1.59 -6.51
C ALA A 19 -2.37 0.08 -6.36
N LEU A 20 -1.45 -0.33 -5.50
CA LEU A 20 -1.15 -1.75 -5.26
C LEU A 20 -2.38 -2.52 -4.78
N VAL A 21 -3.12 -1.97 -3.83
CA VAL A 21 -4.32 -2.64 -3.33
C VAL A 21 -5.44 -2.64 -4.38
N LEU A 22 -5.58 -1.57 -5.18
CA LEU A 22 -6.52 -1.55 -6.31
C LEU A 22 -6.18 -2.62 -7.36
N GLU A 23 -4.90 -2.77 -7.72
CA GLU A 23 -4.42 -3.80 -8.65
C GLU A 23 -4.63 -5.21 -8.09
N GLU A 24 -4.24 -5.44 -6.83
CA GLU A 24 -4.38 -6.73 -6.16
C GLU A 24 -5.85 -7.14 -6.00
N ALA A 25 -6.74 -6.15 -5.85
CA ALA A 25 -8.18 -6.34 -5.77
C ALA A 25 -8.86 -6.47 -7.15
N GLY A 26 -8.14 -6.30 -8.26
CA GLY A 26 -8.70 -6.36 -9.60
C GLY A 26 -9.67 -5.22 -9.92
N ALA A 27 -9.49 -4.06 -9.27
CA ALA A 27 -10.33 -2.90 -9.48
C ALA A 27 -9.98 -2.17 -10.78
N GLU A 28 -11.00 -1.65 -11.49
CA GLU A 28 -10.79 -0.74 -12.61
C GLU A 28 -10.58 0.69 -12.11
N TYR A 29 -9.41 1.27 -12.41
CA TYR A 29 -9.07 2.63 -11.99
C TYR A 29 -8.11 3.31 -12.98
N GLU A 30 -8.06 4.64 -12.92
CA GLU A 30 -7.06 5.47 -13.58
C GLU A 30 -6.27 6.30 -12.55
N ILE A 31 -4.98 6.52 -12.79
CA ILE A 31 -4.17 7.45 -12.00
C ILE A 31 -4.22 8.82 -12.66
N VAL A 32 -4.82 9.79 -11.97
CA VAL A 32 -4.88 11.18 -12.42
C VAL A 32 -3.69 11.94 -11.78
N PRO A 33 -2.71 12.41 -12.57
CA PRO A 33 -1.55 13.10 -12.03
C PRO A 33 -1.96 14.41 -11.35
N ILE A 34 -1.29 14.73 -10.24
CA ILE A 34 -1.39 16.03 -9.56
C ILE A 34 -0.02 16.68 -9.59
N ASN A 35 0.08 17.89 -10.13
CA ASN A 35 1.32 18.62 -10.29
C ASN A 35 1.69 19.39 -9.01
N PHE A 36 2.74 18.94 -8.34
CA PHE A 36 3.24 19.60 -7.13
C PHE A 36 3.98 20.90 -7.42
N ALA A 37 4.65 21.02 -8.58
CA ALA A 37 5.42 22.21 -8.94
C ALA A 37 4.52 23.43 -9.20
N THR A 38 3.28 23.22 -9.65
CA THR A 38 2.28 24.29 -9.82
C THR A 38 1.41 24.50 -8.58
N GLY A 39 1.60 23.71 -7.51
CA GLY A 39 0.75 23.77 -6.33
C GLY A 39 -0.67 23.21 -6.53
N GLU A 40 -0.91 22.38 -7.55
CA GLU A 40 -2.25 21.85 -7.89
C GLU A 40 -2.92 21.11 -6.72
N HIS A 41 -2.14 20.40 -5.90
CA HIS A 41 -2.60 19.75 -4.67
C HIS A 41 -3.22 20.72 -3.63
N LYS A 42 -3.07 22.03 -3.81
CA LYS A 42 -3.69 23.09 -2.99
C LYS A 42 -4.77 23.85 -3.74
N SER A 43 -5.09 23.48 -4.98
CA SER A 43 -6.14 24.13 -5.76
C SER A 43 -7.53 23.84 -5.14
N PRO A 44 -8.52 24.73 -5.33
CA PRO A 44 -9.89 24.49 -4.87
C PRO A 44 -10.45 23.14 -5.35
N GLU A 45 -10.11 22.73 -6.58
CA GLU A 45 -10.56 21.46 -7.17
C GLU A 45 -9.99 20.24 -6.42
N HIS A 46 -8.73 20.28 -5.99
CA HIS A 46 -8.14 19.19 -5.20
C HIS A 46 -8.53 19.23 -3.73
N LEU A 47 -8.69 20.43 -3.16
CA LEU A 47 -9.19 20.60 -1.79
C LEU A 47 -10.61 20.05 -1.62
N ALA A 48 -11.43 20.08 -2.67
CA ALA A 48 -12.74 19.42 -2.68
C ALA A 48 -12.65 17.88 -2.60
N ARG A 49 -11.51 17.27 -2.99
CA ARG A 49 -11.25 15.82 -2.91
C ARG A 49 -10.59 15.43 -1.60
N ASN A 50 -9.63 16.24 -1.14
CA ASN A 50 -8.93 16.08 0.12
C ASN A 50 -8.72 17.47 0.77
N PRO A 51 -9.43 17.80 1.87
CA PRO A 51 -9.37 19.12 2.48
C PRO A 51 -8.01 19.49 3.08
N PHE A 52 -7.12 18.51 3.30
CA PHE A 52 -5.75 18.75 3.77
C PHE A 52 -4.79 19.11 2.62
N GLY A 53 -5.26 19.03 1.37
CA GLY A 53 -4.46 19.29 0.18
C GLY A 53 -3.26 18.35 0.07
N GLN A 54 -3.48 17.07 0.29
CA GLN A 54 -2.50 16.00 0.19
C GLN A 54 -2.94 14.95 -0.84
N VAL A 55 -2.02 14.07 -1.22
CA VAL A 55 -2.26 12.92 -2.10
C VAL A 55 -1.90 11.63 -1.35
N PRO A 56 -2.56 10.50 -1.63
CA PRO A 56 -3.62 10.31 -2.62
C PRO A 56 -5.01 10.82 -2.19
N ALA A 57 -5.88 10.97 -3.19
CA ALA A 57 -7.34 10.94 -3.03
C ALA A 57 -7.91 9.94 -4.05
N LEU A 58 -8.95 9.20 -3.68
CA LEU A 58 -9.70 8.30 -4.56
C LEU A 58 -11.10 8.87 -4.79
N GLN A 59 -11.55 8.88 -6.03
CA GLN A 59 -12.95 9.12 -6.38
C GLN A 59 -13.61 7.84 -6.90
N ASP A 60 -14.77 7.52 -6.35
CA ASP A 60 -15.68 6.49 -6.85
C ASP A 60 -17.10 7.06 -6.95
N GLY A 61 -17.52 7.41 -8.17
CA GLY A 61 -18.75 8.18 -8.37
C GLY A 61 -18.69 9.52 -7.63
N ASP A 62 -19.62 9.72 -6.70
CA ASP A 62 -19.71 10.93 -5.86
C ASP A 62 -18.92 10.82 -4.55
N LEU A 63 -18.37 9.64 -4.24
CA LEU A 63 -17.60 9.42 -3.02
C LEU A 63 -16.13 9.83 -3.22
N TYR A 64 -15.63 10.67 -2.32
CA TYR A 64 -14.20 10.96 -2.19
C TYR A 64 -13.64 10.32 -0.93
N VAL A 65 -12.53 9.59 -1.07
CA VAL A 65 -11.80 8.94 0.03
C VAL A 65 -10.35 9.42 -0.01
N TRP A 66 -9.83 9.96 1.08
CA TRP A 66 -8.42 10.29 1.26
C TRP A 66 -7.83 9.46 2.40
N GLU A 67 -6.53 9.63 2.67
CA GLU A 67 -5.68 8.73 3.45
C GLU A 67 -5.41 7.39 2.75
N SER A 68 -4.14 7.11 2.43
CA SER A 68 -3.77 5.93 1.64
C SER A 68 -4.25 4.61 2.26
N ARG A 69 -4.18 4.45 3.59
CA ARG A 69 -4.67 3.24 4.27
C ARG A 69 -6.19 3.14 4.31
N ALA A 70 -6.90 4.27 4.37
CA ALA A 70 -8.36 4.27 4.27
C ALA A 70 -8.82 3.90 2.85
N ILE A 71 -8.15 4.42 1.83
CA ILE A 71 -8.34 4.03 0.42
C ILE A 71 -8.09 2.53 0.24
N CYS A 72 -7.00 1.99 0.81
CA CYS A 72 -6.70 0.55 0.75
C CYS A 72 -7.81 -0.29 1.38
N LYS A 73 -8.30 0.08 2.58
CA LYS A 73 -9.42 -0.61 3.24
C LYS A 73 -10.70 -0.54 2.41
N TYR A 74 -11.01 0.62 1.82
CA TYR A 74 -12.17 0.78 0.94
C TYR A 74 -12.06 -0.12 -0.31
N ALA A 75 -10.91 -0.13 -0.98
CA ALA A 75 -10.67 -0.96 -2.16
C ALA A 75 -10.79 -2.45 -1.82
N ALA A 76 -10.21 -2.89 -0.70
CA ALA A 76 -10.35 -4.26 -0.22
C ALA A 76 -11.81 -4.61 0.08
N ARG A 77 -12.54 -3.82 0.86
CA ARG A 77 -13.96 -4.11 1.17
C ARG A 77 -14.83 -4.24 -0.08
N LYS A 78 -14.60 -3.38 -1.07
CA LYS A 78 -15.41 -3.33 -2.29
C LYS A 78 -15.10 -4.47 -3.26
N HIS A 79 -13.82 -4.86 -3.39
CA HIS A 79 -13.38 -5.72 -4.47
C HIS A 79 -12.71 -7.02 -4.02
N LYS A 80 -12.13 -7.06 -2.81
CA LYS A 80 -11.35 -8.19 -2.30
C LYS A 80 -11.35 -8.27 -0.75
N PRO A 81 -12.52 -8.50 -0.12
CA PRO A 81 -12.69 -8.41 1.34
C PRO A 81 -11.86 -9.43 2.11
N GLU A 82 -11.40 -10.52 1.47
CA GLU A 82 -10.50 -11.50 2.08
C GLU A 82 -9.16 -10.91 2.53
N LEU A 83 -8.73 -9.76 2.00
CA LEU A 83 -7.52 -9.06 2.44
C LEU A 83 -7.65 -8.45 3.85
N LEU A 84 -8.88 -8.29 4.35
CA LEU A 84 -9.18 -7.73 5.67
C LEU A 84 -9.61 -8.79 6.69
N LYS A 85 -10.05 -9.96 6.23
CA LYS A 85 -10.53 -11.05 7.08
C LYS A 85 -11.66 -10.67 8.05
N GLU A 86 -12.49 -9.67 7.73
CA GLU A 86 -13.58 -9.18 8.61
C GLU A 86 -14.61 -10.26 9.00
N GLY A 87 -14.62 -11.41 8.33
CA GLY A 87 -15.44 -12.57 8.71
C GLY A 87 -14.89 -13.38 9.90
N ASN A 88 -13.69 -13.10 10.40
CA ASN A 88 -13.07 -13.74 11.55
C ASN A 88 -12.41 -12.70 12.45
N LEU A 89 -12.90 -12.57 13.69
CA LEU A 89 -12.47 -11.56 14.65
C LEU A 89 -10.95 -11.59 14.92
N GLU A 90 -10.39 -12.78 15.13
CA GLU A 90 -8.97 -12.93 15.47
C GLU A 90 -8.07 -12.64 14.27
N GLU A 91 -8.43 -13.15 13.09
CA GLU A 91 -7.68 -12.87 11.87
C GLU A 91 -7.73 -11.39 11.51
N SER A 92 -8.91 -10.76 11.56
CA SER A 92 -9.04 -9.31 11.28
C SER A 92 -8.27 -8.48 12.29
N ALA A 93 -8.29 -8.85 13.58
CA ALA A 93 -7.50 -8.16 14.60
C ALA A 93 -6.00 -8.26 14.30
N MET A 94 -5.52 -9.40 13.81
CA MET A 94 -4.12 -9.53 13.40
C MET A 94 -3.78 -8.71 12.15
N VAL A 95 -4.70 -8.59 11.18
CA VAL A 95 -4.52 -7.68 10.05
C VAL A 95 -4.37 -6.24 10.55
N ASP A 96 -5.26 -5.79 11.44
CA ASP A 96 -5.22 -4.44 12.00
C ASP A 96 -3.93 -4.19 12.79
N VAL A 97 -3.52 -5.12 13.66
CA VAL A 97 -2.27 -5.00 14.43
C VAL A 97 -1.08 -4.76 13.52
N TRP A 98 -0.90 -5.57 12.47
CA TRP A 98 0.28 -5.43 11.61
C TRP A 98 0.20 -4.26 10.62
N MET A 99 -1.01 -3.78 10.29
CA MET A 99 -1.17 -2.49 9.62
C MET A 99 -0.77 -1.32 10.53
N GLU A 100 -1.10 -1.37 11.82
CA GLU A 100 -0.70 -0.33 12.78
C GLU A 100 0.78 -0.40 13.12
N VAL A 101 1.39 -1.59 13.14
CA VAL A 101 2.85 -1.73 13.25
C VAL A 101 3.54 -1.04 12.08
N GLU A 102 3.10 -1.29 10.84
CA GLU A 102 3.62 -0.63 9.63
C GLU A 102 3.51 0.89 9.70
N ALA A 103 2.42 1.41 10.27
CA ALA A 103 2.17 2.85 10.33
C ALA A 103 2.98 3.57 11.42
N ASN A 104 3.32 2.89 12.51
CA ASN A 104 3.75 3.56 13.74
C ASN A 104 5.11 3.09 14.30
N GLN A 105 5.66 1.95 13.84
CA GLN A 105 6.89 1.39 14.41
C GLN A 105 8.09 1.62 13.48
N TYR A 106 9.18 2.16 14.05
CA TYR A 106 10.37 2.56 13.28
C TYR A 106 11.70 2.07 13.87
N THR A 107 11.71 1.58 15.11
CA THR A 107 12.94 1.17 15.82
C THR A 107 12.97 -0.34 16.00
N SER A 108 14.11 -0.97 15.70
CA SER A 108 14.36 -2.43 15.86
C SER A 108 13.28 -3.33 15.23
N VAL A 109 12.61 -2.86 14.19
CA VAL A 109 11.44 -3.54 13.60
C VAL A 109 11.80 -4.86 12.92
N LEU A 110 12.97 -4.95 12.27
CA LEU A 110 13.32 -6.13 11.46
C LEU A 110 13.55 -7.39 12.32
N GLU A 111 14.04 -7.26 13.55
CA GLU A 111 14.20 -8.39 14.48
C GLU A 111 12.83 -8.99 14.86
N VAL A 112 11.84 -8.12 15.10
CA VAL A 112 10.46 -8.52 15.41
C VAL A 112 9.81 -9.19 14.20
N TYR A 113 10.02 -8.63 13.01
CA TYR A 113 9.48 -9.18 11.76
C TYR A 113 10.10 -10.54 11.44
N GLU A 114 11.40 -10.68 11.61
CA GLU A 114 12.11 -11.95 11.44
C GLU A 114 11.55 -13.01 12.39
N ALA A 115 11.44 -12.70 13.69
CA ALA A 115 10.85 -13.61 14.67
C ALA A 115 9.39 -13.97 14.32
N ARG A 116 8.60 -13.03 13.83
CA ARG A 116 7.22 -13.27 13.39
C ARG A 116 7.15 -14.23 12.20
N LEU A 117 7.97 -13.99 11.18
CA LEU A 117 7.96 -14.73 9.91
C LEU A 117 8.63 -16.11 10.01
N THR A 118 9.28 -16.43 11.13
CA THR A 118 9.64 -17.83 11.45
C THR A 118 8.41 -18.70 11.79
N LYS A 119 7.31 -18.08 12.23
CA LYS A 119 6.11 -18.79 12.73
C LYS A 119 4.98 -18.83 11.71
N TYR A 120 4.89 -17.81 10.86
CA TYR A 120 3.80 -17.63 9.91
C TYR A 120 4.34 -17.21 8.55
N LYS A 121 3.62 -17.58 7.49
CA LYS A 121 4.00 -17.21 6.13
C LYS A 121 3.90 -15.69 5.86
N TYR A 122 2.94 -15.02 6.49
CA TYR A 122 2.65 -13.59 6.36
C TYR A 122 2.53 -12.93 7.74
N LEU A 123 2.47 -11.60 7.76
CA LEU A 123 2.45 -10.86 9.03
C LEU A 123 1.20 -11.19 9.85
N ALA A 124 0.02 -11.20 9.24
CA ALA A 124 -1.24 -11.49 9.94
C ALA A 124 -1.47 -12.98 10.24
N GLY A 125 -0.75 -13.90 9.58
CA GLY A 125 -0.94 -15.34 9.71
C GLY A 125 -0.49 -16.08 8.45
N ASP A 126 -1.13 -17.20 8.10
CA ASP A 126 -0.80 -17.98 6.89
C ASP A 126 -1.58 -17.55 5.65
N PHE A 127 -2.00 -16.28 5.60
CA PHE A 127 -2.74 -15.68 4.49
C PHE A 127 -2.20 -14.28 4.16
N LEU A 128 -2.29 -13.92 2.88
CA LEU A 128 -1.97 -12.55 2.43
C LEU A 128 -3.03 -11.58 2.95
N SER A 129 -2.60 -10.41 3.43
CA SER A 129 -3.50 -9.37 3.94
C SER A 129 -3.07 -7.96 3.55
N LEU A 130 -3.90 -6.97 3.88
CA LEU A 130 -3.50 -5.56 3.78
C LEU A 130 -2.27 -5.23 4.64
N ALA A 131 -2.03 -5.96 5.73
CA ALA A 131 -0.82 -5.76 6.52
C ALA A 131 0.43 -5.97 5.66
N ASP A 132 0.47 -7.01 4.83
CA ASP A 132 1.64 -7.28 3.98
C ASP A 132 1.76 -6.28 2.83
N LEU A 133 0.66 -6.04 2.11
CA LEU A 133 0.66 -5.15 0.95
C LEU A 133 1.04 -3.71 1.31
N ASN A 134 0.64 -3.22 2.47
CA ASN A 134 0.94 -1.86 2.89
C ASN A 134 2.44 -1.58 3.07
N HIS A 135 3.26 -2.61 3.34
CA HIS A 135 4.71 -2.45 3.44
C HIS A 135 5.38 -2.21 2.09
N VAL A 136 4.80 -2.73 1.01
CA VAL A 136 5.50 -2.87 -0.28
C VAL A 136 5.99 -1.55 -0.83
N SER A 137 5.14 -0.54 -0.89
CA SER A 137 5.50 0.74 -1.52
C SER A 137 6.64 1.47 -0.82
N ALA A 138 6.68 1.43 0.51
CA ALA A 138 7.78 2.02 1.27
C ALA A 138 9.06 1.17 1.13
N THR A 139 8.94 -0.15 1.15
CA THR A 139 10.07 -1.06 0.94
C THR A 139 10.66 -0.91 -0.46
N LEU A 140 9.86 -0.71 -1.52
CA LEU A 140 10.38 -0.40 -2.85
C LEU A 140 11.27 0.86 -2.85
N CYS A 141 10.90 1.89 -2.08
CA CYS A 141 11.77 3.06 -1.91
C CYS A 141 13.08 2.72 -1.21
N LEU A 142 13.08 1.87 -0.19
CA LEU A 142 14.31 1.39 0.46
C LEU A 142 15.23 0.66 -0.55
N PHE A 143 14.65 -0.16 -1.42
CA PHE A 143 15.39 -0.89 -2.46
C PHE A 143 15.99 0.02 -3.55
N ALA A 144 15.51 1.26 -3.67
CA ALA A 144 16.13 2.28 -4.51
C ALA A 144 17.34 2.96 -3.84
N THR A 145 17.72 2.56 -2.61
CA THR A 145 18.85 3.13 -1.86
C THR A 145 19.99 2.12 -1.68
N PRO A 146 21.20 2.57 -1.30
CA PRO A 146 22.30 1.68 -0.92
C PRO A 146 22.02 0.81 0.32
N HIS A 147 20.94 1.06 1.07
CA HIS A 147 20.61 0.34 2.31
C HIS A 147 19.72 -0.89 2.08
N ALA A 148 19.40 -1.23 0.83
CA ALA A 148 18.56 -2.38 0.49
C ALA A 148 19.09 -3.72 1.05
N SER A 149 20.41 -3.85 1.19
CA SER A 149 21.07 -5.04 1.75
C SER A 149 20.79 -5.29 3.23
N VAL A 150 20.11 -4.37 3.92
CA VAL A 150 19.70 -4.58 5.32
C VAL A 150 18.86 -5.85 5.50
N LEU A 151 18.06 -6.24 4.49
CA LEU A 151 17.25 -7.46 4.57
C LEU A 151 18.07 -8.75 4.44
N ASP A 152 19.34 -8.68 4.00
CA ASP A 152 20.21 -9.87 3.90
C ASP A 152 20.52 -10.47 5.28
N GLY A 153 20.42 -9.66 6.35
CA GLY A 153 20.56 -10.12 7.73
C GLY A 153 19.33 -10.83 8.30
N TYR A 154 18.20 -10.84 7.57
CA TYR A 154 16.90 -11.34 8.05
C TYR A 154 16.29 -12.30 7.01
N PRO A 155 16.69 -13.58 7.00
CA PRO A 155 16.33 -14.51 5.93
C PRO A 155 14.83 -14.73 5.76
N HIS A 156 14.04 -14.74 6.83
CA HIS A 156 12.58 -14.92 6.73
C HIS A 156 11.90 -13.65 6.22
N VAL A 157 12.36 -12.47 6.65
CA VAL A 157 11.90 -11.18 6.09
C VAL A 157 12.23 -11.10 4.60
N LYS A 158 13.45 -11.49 4.21
CA LYS A 158 13.87 -11.50 2.80
C LYS A 158 13.02 -12.46 1.96
N ALA A 159 12.75 -13.67 2.45
CA ALA A 159 11.90 -14.64 1.77
C ALA A 159 10.45 -14.14 1.62
N TRP A 160 9.88 -13.55 2.68
CA TRP A 160 8.57 -12.89 2.64
C TRP A 160 8.53 -11.77 1.60
N TRP A 161 9.52 -10.89 1.59
CA TRP A 161 9.66 -9.82 0.60
C TRP A 161 9.74 -10.36 -0.84
N SER A 162 10.58 -11.38 -1.08
CA SER A 162 10.69 -12.03 -2.39
C SER A 162 9.33 -12.59 -2.85
N SER A 163 8.56 -13.22 -1.95
CA SER A 163 7.24 -13.74 -2.29
C SER A 163 6.22 -12.65 -2.65
N LEU A 164 6.35 -11.44 -2.06
CA LEU A 164 5.53 -10.30 -2.43
C LEU A 164 5.94 -9.75 -3.80
N MET A 165 7.24 -9.72 -4.11
CA MET A 165 7.76 -9.26 -5.40
C MET A 165 7.40 -10.16 -6.59
N GLU A 166 7.06 -11.43 -6.34
CA GLU A 166 6.55 -12.35 -7.37
C GLU A 166 5.11 -12.04 -7.81
N ARG A 167 4.40 -11.19 -7.07
CA ARG A 167 2.99 -10.89 -7.37
C ARG A 167 2.88 -9.96 -8.58
N PRO A 168 1.99 -10.26 -9.56
CA PRO A 168 1.79 -9.41 -10.73
C PRO A 168 1.39 -7.96 -10.38
N SER A 169 0.58 -7.78 -9.34
CA SER A 169 0.17 -6.46 -8.81
C SER A 169 1.37 -5.65 -8.32
N VAL A 170 2.29 -6.28 -7.58
CA VAL A 170 3.52 -5.66 -7.07
C VAL A 170 4.46 -5.31 -8.21
N GLN A 171 4.66 -6.20 -9.18
CA GLN A 171 5.51 -5.94 -10.34
C GLN A 171 4.99 -4.76 -11.16
N LYS A 172 3.67 -4.70 -11.39
CA LYS A 172 3.02 -3.60 -12.11
C LYS A 172 3.21 -2.26 -11.39
N VAL A 173 3.05 -2.23 -10.07
CA VAL A 173 3.27 -1.00 -9.29
C VAL A 173 4.73 -0.62 -9.18
N ALA A 174 5.64 -1.58 -9.05
CA ALA A 174 7.08 -1.31 -9.05
C ALA A 174 7.51 -0.64 -10.37
N ALA A 175 6.93 -1.04 -11.50
CA ALA A 175 7.15 -0.40 -12.80
C ALA A 175 6.59 1.04 -12.87
N LEU A 176 5.61 1.42 -12.05
CA LEU A 176 5.14 2.81 -11.96
C LEU A 176 6.11 3.73 -11.21
N MET A 177 6.96 3.16 -10.34
CA MET A 177 7.89 3.89 -9.50
C MET A 177 9.26 4.09 -10.15
N THR A 178 9.51 3.53 -11.33
CA THR A 178 10.76 3.76 -12.06
C THR A 178 10.69 5.12 -12.78
N PRO A 179 11.72 5.99 -12.64
CA PRO A 179 11.70 7.35 -13.21
C PRO A 179 11.63 7.44 -14.75
N TYR A 180 11.70 6.32 -15.47
CA TYR A 180 11.84 6.25 -16.92
C TYR A 180 10.88 5.25 -17.60
N ALA A 181 9.80 4.84 -16.92
CA ALA A 181 8.75 4.02 -17.52
C ALA A 181 7.75 4.83 -18.36
#